data_AF-A0A8I0BV21-F1
#
_entry.id   AF-A0A8I0BV21-F1
#
_cell.length_a   1.000
_cell.length_b   1.000
_cell.length_c   1.000
_cell.angle_alpha   90.00
_cell.angle_beta   90.00
_cell.angle_gamma   90.00
#
_symmetry.space_group_name_H-M   'P 1'
#
loop_
_entity.id
_entity.type
_entity.pdbx_description
1 polymer ?
#
loop_
_entity_poly.entity_id
_entity_poly.type
_entity_poly.pdbx_seq_one_letter_code
_entity_poly.pdbx_strand_id
1 'polypeptide(L)'
;MDTSKPGSNHETGHVSYGRGRSRYLFGNRIRAFFAYLVLLFFVVFAVGPVLYLISPALRDSISLFDYPPKLIPDDPTLDNFRFLFDSTRYLSWALNPIIFAAGTTIISLVTNILAGYAFARLQFPGRNILFFLVLSTLMVPVAAVLAPTYLLVREIGELPIIGRPFFGLDTYLGLILPCTASPLGVFMMRQFISTLPVGLYEAARIDGASEWRILFKIVLPLIKPALVVLGIFVFMITWANFLWPLVAASGADYRVLTVGIASLKGQFVTHWGVLAAASLMTLIPVTIVFLFFQKWFVQASMAGALKQ
;
A
#
# COMPACT_ATOMS: atom_id res chain seq x y z
N MET A 1 -61.69 55.39 8.30
CA MET A 1 -62.38 55.41 9.61
C MET A 1 -62.35 53.98 10.11
N ASP A 2 -61.70 53.58 11.19
CA ASP A 2 -61.10 54.28 12.33
C ASP A 2 -59.99 53.37 12.91
N THR A 3 -59.22 53.93 13.82
CA THR A 3 -57.85 53.68 14.24
C THR A 3 -57.68 52.69 15.41
N SER A 4 -56.41 52.33 15.67
CA SER A 4 -55.79 52.07 16.99
C SER A 4 -55.45 50.62 17.41
N LYS A 5 -54.14 50.34 17.46
CA LYS A 5 -53.43 49.61 18.56
C LYS A 5 -53.11 50.65 19.67
N PRO A 6 -52.60 50.35 20.90
CA PRO A 6 -51.91 49.13 21.38
C PRO A 6 -52.24 48.70 22.84
N GLY A 7 -51.62 47.62 23.34
CA GLY A 7 -51.66 47.27 24.77
C GLY A 7 -50.76 46.08 25.13
N SER A 8 -49.58 46.39 25.67
CA SER A 8 -48.59 45.47 26.22
C SER A 8 -49.06 44.82 27.52
N ASN A 9 -48.81 43.52 27.71
CA ASN A 9 -48.66 42.94 29.05
C ASN A 9 -47.50 41.93 29.04
N HIS A 10 -46.50 42.24 29.87
CA HIS A 10 -45.38 41.38 30.20
C HIS A 10 -45.86 40.22 31.07
N GLU A 11 -45.78 38.99 30.56
CA GLU A 11 -45.77 37.79 31.39
C GLU A 11 -44.31 37.33 31.58
N THR A 12 -43.85 37.43 32.82
CA THR A 12 -42.57 36.91 33.30
C THR A 12 -42.63 35.39 33.41
N GLY A 13 -42.37 34.70 32.30
CA GLY A 13 -42.12 33.26 32.30
C GLY A 13 -40.76 32.93 32.93
N HIS A 14 -40.77 32.44 34.17
CA HIS A 14 -39.62 31.76 34.76
C HIS A 14 -39.32 30.47 33.98
N VAL A 15 -38.37 30.53 33.04
CA VAL A 15 -37.86 29.36 32.34
C VAL A 15 -36.96 28.55 33.28
N SER A 16 -37.43 27.40 33.73
CA SER A 16 -36.65 26.41 34.47
C SER A 16 -35.58 25.78 33.56
N TYR A 17 -34.41 26.41 33.48
CA TYR A 17 -33.21 25.81 32.88
C TYR A 17 -32.51 24.94 33.92
N GLY A 18 -32.79 23.64 33.95
CA GLY A 18 -31.93 22.73 34.71
C GLY A 18 -32.54 21.41 35.12
N ARG A 19 -32.83 20.52 34.17
CA ARG A 19 -32.97 19.08 34.48
C ARG A 19 -32.84 18.11 33.29
N GLY A 20 -32.66 18.61 32.06
CA GLY A 20 -32.55 17.77 30.86
C GLY A 20 -31.12 17.34 30.44
N ARG A 21 -30.07 18.09 30.81
CA ARG A 21 -28.71 17.87 30.27
C ARG A 21 -27.99 16.62 30.79
N SER A 22 -28.35 16.10 31.97
CA SER A 22 -27.61 15.01 32.63
C SER A 22 -27.89 13.62 32.02
N ARG A 23 -29.13 13.35 31.59
CA ARG A 23 -29.51 12.04 31.01
C ARG A 23 -28.93 11.79 29.61
N TYR A 24 -28.77 12.83 28.78
CA TYR A 24 -28.14 12.71 27.46
C TYR A 24 -26.63 12.43 27.55
N LEU A 25 -25.93 12.97 28.56
CA LEU A 25 -24.50 12.75 28.75
C LEU A 25 -24.18 11.34 29.29
N PHE A 26 -25.05 10.77 30.13
CA PHE A 26 -24.84 9.44 30.72
C PHE A 26 -25.03 8.30 29.70
N GLY A 27 -26.05 8.37 28.85
CA GLY A 27 -26.22 7.42 27.74
C GLY A 27 -25.06 7.46 26.74
N ASN A 28 -24.44 8.64 26.56
CA ASN A 28 -23.26 8.79 25.71
C ASN A 28 -22.00 8.19 26.35
N ARG A 29 -21.86 8.26 27.69
CA ARG A 29 -20.74 7.64 28.43
C ARG A 29 -20.79 6.11 28.43
N ILE A 30 -21.98 5.52 28.56
CA ILE A 30 -22.14 4.05 28.48
C ILE A 30 -21.84 3.57 27.05
N ARG A 31 -22.37 4.25 26.03
CA ARG A 31 -22.06 3.93 24.63
C ARG A 31 -20.56 4.09 24.33
N ALA A 32 -19.93 5.15 24.83
CA ALA A 32 -18.50 5.34 24.69
C ALA A 32 -17.70 4.21 25.39
N PHE A 33 -18.09 3.82 26.61
CA PHE A 33 -17.46 2.71 27.33
C PHE A 33 -17.51 1.40 26.53
N PHE A 34 -18.68 1.01 26.02
CA PHE A 34 -18.80 -0.18 25.16
C PHE A 34 -17.99 -0.04 23.86
N ALA A 35 -17.99 1.15 23.23
CA ALA A 35 -17.17 1.40 22.05
C ALA A 35 -15.67 1.24 22.36
N TYR A 36 -15.18 1.76 23.48
CA TYR A 36 -13.79 1.58 23.92
C TYR A 36 -13.46 0.12 24.23
N LEU A 37 -14.40 -0.64 24.79
CA LEU A 37 -14.20 -2.07 25.09
C LEU A 37 -14.08 -2.88 23.79
N VAL A 38 -14.94 -2.60 22.81
CA VAL A 38 -14.84 -3.20 21.47
C VAL A 38 -13.54 -2.80 20.77
N LEU A 39 -13.15 -1.53 20.83
CA LEU A 39 -11.87 -1.06 20.28
C LEU A 39 -10.67 -1.74 20.95
N LEU A 40 -10.69 -1.88 22.29
CA LEU A 40 -9.65 -2.57 23.04
C LEU A 40 -9.54 -4.03 22.60
N PHE A 41 -10.68 -4.71 22.41
CA PHE A 41 -10.69 -6.08 21.88
C PHE A 41 -10.00 -6.15 20.51
N PHE A 42 -10.32 -5.25 19.57
CA PHE A 42 -9.68 -5.22 18.27
C PHE A 42 -8.17 -4.91 18.36
N VAL A 43 -7.76 -4.01 19.26
CA VAL A 43 -6.35 -3.72 19.50
C VAL A 43 -5.62 -4.96 20.03
N VAL A 44 -6.16 -5.63 21.05
CA VAL A 44 -5.55 -6.85 21.61
C VAL A 44 -5.54 -7.98 20.57
N PHE A 45 -6.60 -8.14 19.80
CA PHE A 45 -6.67 -9.16 18.74
C PHE A 45 -5.66 -8.90 17.62
N ALA A 46 -5.49 -7.65 17.18
CA ALA A 46 -4.57 -7.29 16.11
C ALA A 46 -3.10 -7.23 16.56
N VAL A 47 -2.83 -6.67 17.73
CA VAL A 47 -1.48 -6.38 18.23
C VAL A 47 -0.96 -7.51 19.13
N GLY A 48 -1.84 -8.26 19.78
CA GLY A 48 -1.49 -9.36 20.68
C GLY A 48 -0.56 -10.40 20.07
N PRO A 49 -0.84 -10.94 18.87
CA PRO A 49 0.07 -11.89 18.21
C PRO A 49 1.45 -11.31 17.90
N VAL A 50 1.53 -10.01 17.60
CA VAL A 50 2.79 -9.31 17.36
C VAL A 50 3.58 -9.14 18.66
N LEU A 51 2.92 -8.77 19.75
CA LEU A 51 3.53 -8.68 21.08
C LEU A 51 3.99 -10.05 21.58
N TYR A 52 3.27 -11.11 21.25
CA TYR A 52 3.68 -12.48 21.57
C TYR A 52 5.04 -12.84 20.97
N LEU A 53 5.42 -12.28 19.81
CA LEU A 53 6.73 -12.51 19.19
C LEU A 53 7.90 -11.89 19.96
N ILE A 54 7.66 -10.94 20.88
CA ILE A 54 8.71 -10.35 21.72
C ILE A 54 9.35 -11.41 22.61
N SER A 55 8.53 -12.31 23.17
CA SER A 55 8.99 -13.40 24.05
C SER A 55 10.00 -14.33 23.37
N PRO A 56 9.68 -15.01 22.24
CA PRO A 56 10.64 -15.87 21.56
C PRO A 56 11.83 -15.10 20.97
N ALA A 57 11.67 -13.84 20.58
CA ALA A 57 12.78 -13.03 20.09
C ALA A 57 13.84 -12.73 21.16
N LEU A 58 13.44 -12.71 22.44
CA LEU A 58 14.32 -12.44 23.59
C LEU A 58 14.77 -13.71 24.32
N ARG A 59 14.57 -14.90 23.74
CA ARG A 59 14.91 -16.18 24.35
C ARG A 59 15.99 -16.93 23.58
N ASP A 60 16.73 -17.76 24.31
CA ASP A 60 17.58 -18.75 23.66
C ASP A 60 16.72 -19.79 22.91
N SER A 61 17.21 -20.25 21.76
CA SER A 61 16.54 -21.16 20.83
C SER A 61 16.09 -22.47 21.49
N ILE A 62 16.79 -22.90 22.54
CA ILE A 62 16.53 -24.14 23.28
C ILE A 62 15.32 -23.99 24.22
N SER A 63 15.17 -22.82 24.85
CA SER A 63 14.11 -22.52 25.85
C SER A 63 12.71 -22.27 25.25
N LEU A 64 12.59 -22.27 23.92
CA LEU A 64 11.33 -21.96 23.22
C LEU A 64 10.27 -23.06 23.33
N PHE A 65 10.67 -24.27 23.71
CA PHE A 65 9.78 -25.43 23.84
C PHE A 65 9.48 -25.80 25.31
N ASP A 66 9.86 -24.94 26.26
CA ASP A 66 9.57 -25.15 27.68
C ASP A 66 8.06 -25.18 27.95
N TYR A 67 7.64 -26.09 28.84
CA TYR A 67 6.26 -26.17 29.33
C TYR A 67 6.20 -25.88 30.84
N PRO A 68 5.34 -24.94 31.30
CA PRO A 68 4.38 -24.16 30.51
C PRO A 68 5.05 -23.05 29.67
N PRO A 69 4.45 -22.65 28.53
CA PRO A 69 4.98 -21.56 27.71
C PRO A 69 4.99 -20.27 28.52
N LYS A 70 6.19 -19.78 28.82
CA LYS A 70 6.35 -18.51 29.53
C LYS A 70 6.06 -17.35 28.56
N LEU A 71 5.41 -16.28 29.02
CA LEU A 71 5.26 -15.04 28.21
C LEU A 71 6.40 -14.06 28.42
N ILE A 72 7.01 -14.04 29.60
CA ILE A 72 8.16 -13.20 29.93
C ILE A 72 9.36 -14.14 30.09
N PRO A 73 10.49 -13.92 29.38
CA PRO A 73 11.71 -14.70 29.59
C PRO A 73 12.27 -14.47 31.00
N ASP A 74 12.82 -15.51 31.62
CA ASP A 74 13.54 -15.34 32.90
C ASP A 74 14.88 -14.64 32.67
N ASP A 75 15.60 -15.04 31.60
CA ASP A 75 16.86 -14.45 31.17
C ASP A 75 16.73 -13.89 29.75
N PRO A 76 16.30 -12.62 29.58
CA PRO A 76 16.15 -12.02 28.26
C PRO A 76 17.52 -11.80 27.59
N THR A 77 17.68 -12.29 26.37
CA THR A 77 18.91 -12.10 25.57
C THR A 77 18.63 -11.40 24.24
N LEU A 78 19.65 -10.76 23.67
CA LEU A 78 19.58 -10.12 22.34
C LEU A 78 20.28 -10.95 21.26
N ASP A 79 20.61 -12.21 21.55
CA ASP A 79 21.45 -13.02 20.67
C ASP A 79 20.76 -13.35 19.35
N ASN A 80 19.43 -13.50 19.35
CA ASN A 80 18.66 -13.64 18.11
C ASN A 80 18.78 -12.40 17.21
N PHE A 81 18.82 -11.20 17.79
CA PHE A 81 19.01 -9.96 17.03
C PHE A 81 20.44 -9.86 16.52
N ARG A 82 21.44 -10.15 17.36
CA ARG A 82 22.86 -10.18 16.94
C ARG A 82 23.08 -11.17 15.80
N PHE A 83 22.60 -12.41 15.96
CA PHE A 83 22.66 -13.42 14.92
C PHE A 83 21.96 -12.96 13.63
N LEU A 84 20.79 -12.32 13.73
CA LEU A 84 20.09 -11.78 12.58
C LEU A 84 20.94 -10.74 11.82
N PHE A 85 21.60 -9.82 12.51
CA PHE A 85 22.39 -8.77 11.84
C PHE A 85 23.78 -9.23 11.40
N ASP A 86 24.44 -10.09 12.18
CA ASP A 86 25.83 -10.52 11.93
C ASP A 86 25.91 -11.74 11.00
N SER A 87 24.96 -12.67 11.11
CA SER A 87 24.97 -13.95 10.39
C SER A 87 24.02 -13.98 9.19
N THR A 88 23.24 -12.92 8.97
CA THR A 88 22.33 -12.82 7.81
C THR A 88 22.48 -11.48 7.09
N ARG A 89 21.87 -11.37 5.90
CA ARG A 89 21.84 -10.12 5.12
C ARG A 89 20.57 -9.30 5.37
N TYR A 90 20.07 -9.31 6.61
CA TYR A 90 18.79 -8.70 6.97
C TYR A 90 18.69 -7.23 6.54
N LEU A 91 19.76 -6.44 6.70
CA LEU A 91 19.77 -5.03 6.28
C LEU A 91 19.56 -4.89 4.76
N SER A 92 20.22 -5.71 3.96
CA SER A 92 19.99 -5.76 2.50
C SER A 92 18.56 -6.17 2.20
N TRP A 93 18.03 -7.18 2.91
CA TRP A 93 16.64 -7.61 2.74
C TRP A 93 15.64 -6.52 3.08
N ALA A 94 15.93 -5.65 4.05
CA ALA A 94 15.06 -4.52 4.42
C ALA A 94 15.09 -3.39 3.38
N LEU A 95 16.23 -3.18 2.70
CA LEU A 95 16.40 -2.14 1.67
C LEU A 95 15.86 -2.56 0.30
N ASN A 96 16.07 -3.80 -0.10
CA ASN A 96 15.65 -4.34 -1.39
C ASN A 96 14.16 -4.14 -1.73
N PRO A 97 13.18 -4.37 -0.83
CA PRO A 97 11.77 -4.12 -1.12
C PRO A 97 11.46 -2.62 -1.25
N ILE A 98 12.24 -1.72 -0.63
CA ILE A 98 12.10 -0.26 -0.85
C ILE A 98 12.48 0.06 -2.29
N ILE A 99 13.64 -0.43 -2.75
CA ILE A 99 14.13 -0.21 -4.12
C ILE A 99 13.15 -0.81 -5.13
N PHE A 100 12.71 -2.05 -4.89
CA PHE A 100 11.75 -2.75 -5.72
C PHE A 100 10.41 -1.99 -5.79
N ALA A 101 9.78 -1.68 -4.65
CA ALA A 101 8.49 -1.02 -4.62
C ALA A 101 8.55 0.40 -5.18
N ALA A 102 9.57 1.19 -4.85
CA ALA A 102 9.74 2.54 -5.38
C ALA A 102 10.00 2.52 -6.89
N GLY A 103 10.90 1.66 -7.36
CA GLY A 103 11.22 1.51 -8.78
C GLY A 103 10.01 1.06 -9.61
N THR A 104 9.29 0.04 -9.14
CA THR A 104 8.05 -0.40 -9.79
C THR A 104 7.01 0.70 -9.77
N THR A 105 6.85 1.44 -8.68
CA THR A 105 5.86 2.53 -8.59
C THR A 105 6.16 3.64 -9.59
N ILE A 106 7.41 4.12 -9.67
CA ILE A 106 7.79 5.21 -10.57
C ILE A 106 7.53 4.80 -12.03
N ILE A 107 8.02 3.63 -12.43
CA ILE A 107 7.86 3.16 -13.82
C ILE A 107 6.38 2.89 -14.13
N SER A 108 5.65 2.29 -13.19
CA SER A 108 4.21 2.04 -13.32
C SER A 108 3.41 3.32 -13.51
N LEU A 109 3.73 4.39 -12.76
CA LEU A 109 3.04 5.66 -12.93
C LEU A 109 3.23 6.17 -14.35
N VAL A 110 4.46 6.17 -14.86
CA VAL A 110 4.74 6.61 -16.23
C VAL A 110 3.99 5.76 -17.26
N THR A 111 4.11 4.43 -17.20
CA THR A 111 3.48 3.52 -18.17
C THR A 111 1.95 3.61 -18.13
N ASN A 112 1.36 3.62 -16.93
CA ASN A 112 -0.09 3.66 -16.76
C ASN A 112 -0.69 5.02 -17.13
N ILE A 113 0.01 6.13 -16.89
CA ILE A 113 -0.41 7.47 -17.34
C ILE A 113 -0.44 7.52 -18.86
N LEU A 114 0.62 7.04 -19.53
CA LEU A 114 0.72 7.06 -20.99
C LEU A 114 -0.38 6.20 -21.62
N ALA A 115 -0.55 4.97 -21.14
CA ALA A 115 -1.62 4.09 -21.63
C ALA A 115 -3.01 4.66 -21.32
N GLY A 116 -3.23 5.15 -20.10
CA GLY A 116 -4.49 5.76 -19.69
C GLY A 116 -4.85 6.99 -20.53
N TYR A 117 -3.87 7.85 -20.83
CA TYR A 117 -4.04 9.01 -21.71
C TYR A 117 -4.41 8.58 -23.13
N ALA A 118 -3.68 7.61 -23.69
CA ALA A 118 -3.97 7.08 -25.01
C ALA A 118 -5.40 6.53 -25.11
N PHE A 119 -5.81 5.68 -24.17
CA PHE A 119 -7.16 5.09 -24.17
C PHE A 119 -8.28 6.08 -23.83
N ALA A 120 -7.99 7.19 -23.15
CA ALA A 120 -8.98 8.21 -22.82
C ALA A 120 -9.14 9.27 -23.92
N ARG A 121 -8.04 9.69 -24.58
CA ARG A 121 -8.02 10.91 -25.40
C ARG A 121 -7.59 10.71 -26.84
N LEU A 122 -6.73 9.74 -27.13
CA LEU A 122 -6.32 9.49 -28.50
C LEU A 122 -7.42 8.71 -29.23
N GLN A 123 -7.61 9.03 -30.51
CA GLN A 123 -8.51 8.33 -31.41
C GLN A 123 -7.68 7.45 -32.33
N PHE A 124 -7.82 6.13 -32.18
CA PHE A 124 -7.13 5.14 -33.03
C PHE A 124 -8.03 3.92 -33.23
N PRO A 125 -7.90 3.21 -34.37
CA PRO A 125 -8.72 2.05 -34.67
C PRO A 125 -8.54 0.96 -33.61
N GLY A 126 -9.64 0.34 -33.17
CA GLY A 126 -9.60 -0.76 -32.18
C GLY A 126 -9.38 -0.35 -30.72
N ARG A 127 -9.37 0.95 -30.39
CA ARG A 127 -9.15 1.47 -29.03
C ARG A 127 -9.95 0.77 -27.93
N ASN A 128 -11.26 0.59 -28.13
CA ASN A 128 -12.12 -0.03 -27.12
C ASN A 128 -11.82 -1.52 -26.98
N ILE A 129 -11.55 -2.24 -28.08
CA ILE A 129 -11.19 -3.65 -28.07
C ILE A 129 -9.88 -3.85 -27.32
N LEU A 130 -8.85 -3.07 -27.64
CA LEU A 130 -7.56 -3.12 -26.95
C LEU A 130 -7.70 -2.78 -25.46
N PHE A 131 -8.55 -1.81 -25.11
CA PHE A 131 -8.82 -1.50 -23.71
C PHE A 131 -9.49 -2.68 -22.98
N PHE A 132 -10.50 -3.32 -23.59
CA PHE A 132 -11.14 -4.51 -23.01
C PHE A 132 -10.17 -5.68 -22.89
N LEU A 133 -9.27 -5.88 -23.86
CA LEU A 133 -8.21 -6.88 -23.77
C LEU A 133 -7.30 -6.60 -22.57
N VAL A 134 -6.87 -5.36 -22.35
CA VAL A 134 -6.12 -4.98 -21.14
C VAL A 134 -6.91 -5.35 -19.89
N LEU A 135 -8.21 -5.01 -19.80
CA LEU A 135 -9.02 -5.36 -18.63
C LEU A 135 -9.20 -6.87 -18.42
N SER A 136 -9.32 -7.65 -19.50
CA SER A 136 -9.47 -9.11 -19.39
C SER A 136 -8.27 -9.78 -18.72
N THR A 137 -7.09 -9.17 -18.77
CA THR A 137 -5.90 -9.70 -18.07
C THR A 137 -6.06 -9.70 -16.54
N LEU A 138 -6.97 -8.90 -15.98
CA LEU A 138 -7.31 -8.95 -14.55
C LEU A 138 -7.95 -10.29 -14.14
N MET A 139 -8.54 -11.02 -15.09
CA MET A 139 -9.15 -12.33 -14.84
C MET A 139 -8.12 -13.45 -14.81
N VAL A 140 -6.89 -13.19 -15.29
CA VAL A 140 -5.83 -14.20 -15.34
C VAL A 140 -5.16 -14.29 -13.96
N PRO A 141 -5.14 -15.48 -13.33
CA PRO A 141 -4.53 -15.63 -12.02
C PRO A 141 -3.01 -15.46 -12.11
N VAL A 142 -2.43 -14.71 -11.17
CA VAL A 142 -0.98 -14.40 -11.13
C VAL A 142 -0.13 -15.68 -11.17
N ALA A 143 -0.59 -16.76 -10.51
CA ALA A 143 0.11 -18.04 -10.49
C ALA A 143 0.27 -18.67 -11.89
N ALA A 144 -0.70 -18.48 -12.80
CA ALA A 144 -0.64 -19.05 -14.15
C ALA A 144 0.38 -18.33 -15.04
N VAL A 145 0.61 -17.03 -14.79
CA VAL A 145 1.56 -16.21 -15.56
C VAL A 145 2.97 -16.24 -14.96
N LEU A 146 3.12 -16.72 -13.72
CA LEU A 146 4.41 -16.74 -13.02
C LEU A 146 5.50 -17.52 -13.77
N ALA A 147 5.19 -18.75 -14.19
CA ALA A 147 6.13 -19.59 -14.93
C ALA A 147 6.55 -18.97 -16.28
N PRO A 148 5.64 -18.52 -17.16
CA PRO A 148 6.05 -17.87 -18.40
C PRO A 148 6.78 -16.55 -18.17
N THR A 149 6.41 -15.74 -17.18
CA THR A 149 7.17 -14.52 -16.84
C THR A 149 8.58 -14.84 -16.37
N TYR A 150 8.76 -15.89 -15.56
CA TYR A 150 10.09 -16.34 -15.14
C TYR A 150 10.96 -16.75 -16.34
N LEU A 151 10.41 -17.55 -17.25
CA LEU A 151 11.12 -17.97 -18.47
C LEU A 151 11.50 -16.77 -19.34
N LEU A 152 10.57 -15.84 -19.58
CA LEU A 152 10.85 -14.63 -20.36
C LEU A 152 11.96 -13.78 -19.74
N VAL A 153 11.92 -13.55 -18.42
CA VAL A 153 12.95 -12.76 -17.74
C VAL A 153 14.30 -13.45 -17.80
N ARG A 154 14.33 -14.79 -17.66
CA ARG A 154 15.56 -15.57 -17.80
C ARG A 154 16.12 -15.47 -19.21
N GLU A 155 15.33 -15.76 -20.23
CA GLU A 155 15.76 -15.79 -21.64
C GLU A 155 16.23 -14.42 -22.11
N ILE A 156 15.50 -13.34 -21.81
CA ILE A 156 15.92 -11.97 -22.14
C ILE A 156 17.19 -11.61 -21.34
N GLY A 157 17.32 -12.11 -20.11
CA GLY A 157 18.51 -11.94 -19.28
C GLY A 157 19.77 -12.59 -19.83
N GLU A 158 19.63 -13.59 -20.71
CA GLU A 158 20.74 -14.27 -21.39
C GLU A 158 21.14 -13.57 -22.71
N LEU A 159 20.39 -12.54 -23.15
CA LEU A 159 20.72 -11.80 -24.38
C LEU A 159 21.98 -10.92 -24.22
N PRO A 160 22.88 -10.86 -25.22
CA PRO A 160 24.16 -10.15 -25.11
C PRO A 160 24.04 -8.63 -24.90
N ILE A 161 22.98 -8.00 -25.42
CA ILE A 161 22.84 -6.53 -25.49
C ILE A 161 22.09 -5.97 -24.28
N ILE A 162 21.05 -6.67 -23.83
CA ILE A 162 20.08 -6.17 -22.82
C ILE A 162 20.15 -7.00 -21.53
N GLY A 163 20.71 -8.20 -21.59
CA GLY A 163 20.75 -9.15 -20.49
C GLY A 163 21.64 -8.72 -19.34
N ARG A 164 22.18 -9.70 -18.61
CA ARG A 164 22.95 -9.44 -17.40
C ARG A 164 24.21 -8.59 -17.72
N PRO A 165 24.54 -7.59 -16.87
CA PRO A 165 24.00 -7.33 -15.53
C PRO A 165 22.76 -6.42 -15.48
N PHE A 166 22.29 -5.89 -16.62
CA PHE A 166 21.23 -4.87 -16.64
C PHE A 166 19.86 -5.49 -16.39
N PHE A 167 19.51 -6.54 -17.13
CA PHE A 167 18.24 -7.24 -17.02
C PHE A 167 18.43 -8.76 -16.88
N GLY A 168 17.49 -9.42 -16.22
CA GLY A 168 17.48 -10.86 -16.03
C GLY A 168 17.14 -11.25 -14.59
N LEU A 169 17.17 -12.54 -14.29
CA LEU A 169 17.03 -13.02 -12.91
C LEU A 169 18.14 -12.42 -12.04
N ASP A 170 17.87 -12.23 -10.75
CA ASP A 170 18.80 -11.62 -9.79
C ASP A 170 19.33 -10.25 -10.24
N THR A 171 18.44 -9.39 -10.75
CA THR A 171 18.72 -7.99 -11.06
C THR A 171 17.54 -7.12 -10.63
N TYR A 172 17.78 -5.84 -10.32
CA TYR A 172 16.68 -4.93 -9.98
C TYR A 172 15.72 -4.72 -11.16
N LEU A 173 16.19 -4.61 -12.41
CA LEU A 173 15.28 -4.41 -13.55
C LEU A 173 14.46 -5.67 -13.85
N GLY A 174 15.05 -6.86 -13.71
CA GLY A 174 14.31 -8.11 -13.80
C GLY A 174 13.25 -8.24 -12.72
N LEU A 175 13.52 -7.73 -11.52
CA LEU A 175 12.52 -7.68 -10.44
C LEU A 175 11.41 -6.65 -10.73
N ILE A 176 11.79 -5.45 -11.18
CA ILE A 176 10.92 -4.28 -11.31
C ILE A 176 10.01 -4.35 -12.54
N LEU A 177 10.58 -4.49 -13.75
CA LEU A 177 9.86 -4.24 -15.01
C LEU A 177 8.63 -5.14 -15.23
N PRO A 178 8.66 -6.44 -14.93
CA PRO A 178 7.49 -7.31 -15.11
C PRO A 178 6.28 -6.88 -14.29
N CYS A 179 6.48 -6.14 -13.20
CA CYS A 179 5.42 -5.66 -12.33
C CYS A 179 4.90 -4.24 -12.68
N THR A 180 5.36 -3.62 -13.79
CA THR A 180 5.08 -2.20 -14.07
C THR A 180 3.82 -1.92 -14.88
N ALA A 181 3.42 -2.85 -15.74
CA ALA A 181 2.21 -2.73 -16.55
C ALA A 181 1.02 -3.25 -15.75
N SER A 182 0.28 -2.35 -15.10
CA SER A 182 -0.88 -2.72 -14.28
C SER A 182 -2.18 -2.45 -15.04
N PRO A 183 -2.99 -3.48 -15.36
CA PRO A 183 -4.27 -3.27 -16.04
C PRO A 183 -5.23 -2.40 -15.22
N LEU A 184 -5.21 -2.57 -13.90
CA LEU A 184 -5.95 -1.71 -12.98
C LEU A 184 -5.42 -0.27 -13.02
N GLY A 185 -4.10 -0.08 -13.07
CA GLY A 185 -3.49 1.23 -13.22
C GLY A 185 -3.92 1.93 -14.51
N VAL A 186 -3.89 1.24 -15.65
CA VAL A 186 -4.37 1.75 -16.93
C VAL A 186 -5.85 2.11 -16.86
N PHE A 187 -6.67 1.24 -16.27
CA PHE A 187 -8.10 1.50 -16.05
C PHE A 187 -8.31 2.77 -15.23
N MET A 188 -7.67 2.89 -14.07
CA MET A 188 -7.81 4.04 -13.18
C MET A 188 -7.38 5.33 -13.87
N MET A 189 -6.21 5.35 -14.51
CA MET A 189 -5.74 6.53 -15.23
C MET A 189 -6.68 6.92 -16.36
N ARG A 190 -7.18 5.96 -17.13
CA ARG A 190 -8.19 6.24 -18.15
C ARG A 190 -9.45 6.84 -17.55
N GLN A 191 -9.99 6.30 -16.45
CA GLN A 191 -11.20 6.82 -15.83
C GLN A 191 -11.03 8.26 -15.36
N PHE A 192 -9.95 8.56 -14.62
CA PHE A 192 -9.67 9.91 -14.15
C PHE A 192 -9.38 10.90 -15.29
N ILE A 193 -8.62 10.50 -16.31
CA ILE A 193 -8.36 11.38 -17.46
C ILE A 193 -9.66 11.65 -18.23
N SER A 194 -10.58 10.68 -18.31
CA SER A 194 -11.86 10.83 -19.00
C SER A 194 -12.81 11.81 -18.32
N THR A 195 -12.69 12.05 -17.01
CA THR A 195 -13.52 13.04 -16.31
C THR A 195 -13.16 14.49 -16.61
N LEU A 196 -11.98 14.75 -17.20
CA LEU A 196 -11.57 16.10 -17.56
C LEU A 196 -12.43 16.64 -18.74
N PRO A 197 -12.77 17.94 -18.77
CA PRO A 197 -13.54 18.51 -19.88
C PRO A 197 -12.82 18.36 -21.22
N VAL A 198 -13.53 17.94 -22.28
CA VAL A 198 -12.95 17.77 -23.62
C VAL A 198 -12.41 19.10 -24.18
N GLY A 199 -13.10 20.21 -23.91
CA GLY A 199 -12.71 21.55 -24.38
C GLY A 199 -11.31 21.99 -23.92
N LEU A 200 -10.80 21.45 -22.81
CA LEU A 200 -9.44 21.69 -22.34
C LEU A 200 -8.39 21.22 -23.36
N TYR A 201 -8.64 20.08 -23.98
CA TYR A 201 -7.75 19.45 -24.97
C TYR A 201 -7.87 20.14 -26.32
N GLU A 202 -9.10 20.50 -26.72
CA GLU A 202 -9.38 21.21 -27.97
C GLU A 202 -8.75 22.60 -27.97
N ALA A 203 -8.93 23.36 -26.87
CA ALA A 203 -8.29 24.67 -26.71
C ALA A 203 -6.76 24.58 -26.80
N ALA A 204 -6.15 23.61 -26.11
CA ALA A 204 -4.70 23.43 -26.16
C ALA A 204 -4.19 23.06 -27.57
N ARG A 205 -4.96 22.28 -28.34
CA ARG A 205 -4.63 21.95 -29.74
C ARG A 205 -4.77 23.16 -30.66
N ILE A 206 -5.79 24.00 -30.44
CA ILE A 206 -5.95 25.28 -31.16
C ILE A 206 -4.75 26.20 -30.89
N ASP A 207 -4.25 26.22 -29.65
CA ASP A 207 -3.03 26.94 -29.25
C ASP A 207 -1.72 26.29 -29.76
N GLY A 208 -1.80 25.24 -30.59
CA GLY A 208 -0.65 24.55 -31.17
C GLY A 208 0.15 23.70 -30.18
N ALA A 209 -0.41 23.32 -29.03
CA ALA A 209 0.26 22.43 -28.09
C ALA A 209 0.34 20.99 -28.64
N SER A 210 1.54 20.39 -28.59
CA SER A 210 1.71 18.97 -28.88
C SER A 210 1.06 18.08 -27.81
N GLU A 211 0.72 16.84 -28.15
CA GLU A 211 0.12 15.87 -27.21
C GLU A 211 0.99 15.67 -25.96
N TRP A 212 2.33 15.68 -26.10
CA TRP A 212 3.26 15.64 -24.96
C TRP A 212 3.12 16.86 -24.05
N ARG A 213 2.96 18.05 -24.63
CA ARG A 213 2.76 19.28 -23.86
C ARG A 213 1.42 19.26 -23.14
N ILE A 214 0.36 18.79 -23.79
CA ILE A 214 -0.97 18.61 -23.19
C ILE A 214 -0.89 17.65 -22.00
N LEU A 215 -0.26 16.48 -22.20
CA LEU A 215 -0.11 15.49 -21.14
C LEU A 215 0.63 16.06 -19.92
N PHE A 216 1.84 16.59 -20.12
CA PHE A 216 2.70 16.98 -18.99
C PHE A 216 2.34 18.32 -18.35
N LYS A 217 1.88 19.30 -19.13
CA LYS A 217 1.58 20.65 -18.60
C LYS A 217 0.14 20.85 -18.19
N ILE A 218 -0.80 20.08 -18.74
CA ILE A 218 -2.23 20.29 -18.52
C ILE A 218 -2.84 19.11 -17.77
N VAL A 219 -2.72 17.89 -18.30
CA VAL A 219 -3.38 16.71 -17.69
C VAL A 219 -2.72 16.31 -16.38
N LEU A 220 -1.39 16.18 -16.37
CA LEU A 220 -0.65 15.66 -15.21
C LEU A 220 -0.91 16.45 -13.92
N PRO A 221 -0.92 17.80 -13.90
CA PRO A 221 -1.27 18.57 -12.71
C PRO A 221 -2.70 18.34 -12.23
N LEU A 222 -3.65 18.16 -13.16
CA LEU A 222 -5.07 17.96 -12.84
C LEU A 222 -5.37 16.58 -12.29
N ILE A 223 -4.64 15.55 -12.74
CA ILE A 223 -4.81 14.17 -12.25
C ILE A 223 -3.90 13.82 -11.07
N LYS A 224 -3.15 14.78 -10.52
CA LYS A 224 -2.23 14.56 -9.39
C LYS A 224 -2.85 13.79 -8.22
N PRO A 225 -4.12 14.03 -7.80
CA PRO A 225 -4.76 13.22 -6.76
C PRO A 225 -4.86 11.74 -7.14
N ALA A 226 -5.20 11.44 -8.41
CA ALA A 226 -5.27 10.08 -8.91
C ALA A 226 -3.90 9.39 -8.95
N LEU A 227 -2.83 10.14 -9.27
CA LEU A 227 -1.45 9.62 -9.26
C LEU A 227 -1.01 9.20 -7.87
N VAL A 228 -1.39 9.98 -6.85
CA VAL A 228 -1.08 9.65 -5.45
C VAL A 228 -1.76 8.34 -5.07
N VAL A 229 -3.05 8.18 -5.40
CA VAL A 229 -3.79 6.95 -5.11
C VAL A 229 -3.19 5.75 -5.84
N LEU A 230 -2.91 5.87 -7.14
CA LEU A 230 -2.29 4.80 -7.91
C LEU A 230 -0.89 4.46 -7.38
N GLY A 231 -0.10 5.47 -7.03
CA GLY A 231 1.24 5.30 -6.49
C GLY A 231 1.25 4.54 -5.18
N ILE A 232 0.36 4.89 -4.25
CA ILE A 232 0.17 4.17 -2.99
C ILE A 232 -0.22 2.71 -3.25
N PHE A 233 -1.18 2.50 -4.16
CA PHE A 233 -1.69 1.16 -4.44
C PHE A 233 -0.62 0.24 -5.04
N VAL A 234 0.11 0.74 -6.05
CA VAL A 234 1.22 -0.01 -6.66
C VAL A 234 2.32 -0.27 -5.63
N PHE A 235 2.73 0.74 -4.87
CA PHE A 235 3.76 0.59 -3.85
C PHE A 235 3.40 -0.50 -2.84
N MET A 236 2.16 -0.48 -2.32
CA MET A 236 1.71 -1.45 -1.32
C MET A 236 1.66 -2.88 -1.86
N ILE A 237 1.17 -3.07 -3.08
CA ILE A 237 1.14 -4.39 -3.73
C ILE A 237 2.56 -4.91 -3.94
N THR A 238 3.45 -4.07 -4.45
CA THR A 238 4.83 -4.48 -4.74
C THR A 238 5.63 -4.74 -3.47
N TRP A 239 5.44 -3.91 -2.43
CA TRP A 239 6.07 -4.07 -1.11
C TRP A 239 5.75 -5.43 -0.48
N ALA A 240 4.47 -5.81 -0.51
CA ALA A 240 3.98 -7.06 0.07
C ALA A 240 4.20 -8.28 -0.85
N ASN A 241 4.78 -8.08 -2.04
CA ASN A 241 4.95 -9.16 -3.02
C ASN A 241 5.95 -10.20 -2.51
N PHE A 242 5.57 -11.47 -2.64
CA PHE A 242 6.36 -12.62 -2.22
C PHE A 242 6.66 -13.56 -3.38
N LEU A 243 5.64 -13.94 -4.16
CA LEU A 243 5.75 -14.98 -5.18
C LEU A 243 6.76 -14.62 -6.30
N TRP A 244 6.71 -13.39 -6.81
CA TRP A 244 7.63 -12.99 -7.88
C TRP A 244 9.08 -12.86 -7.39
N PRO A 245 9.37 -12.13 -6.29
CA PRO A 245 10.73 -12.06 -5.76
C PRO A 245 11.31 -13.42 -5.37
N LEU A 246 10.49 -14.37 -4.90
CA LEU A 246 10.93 -15.71 -4.53
C LEU A 246 11.60 -16.44 -5.70
N VAL A 247 11.09 -16.27 -6.92
CA VAL A 247 11.63 -16.92 -8.12
C VAL A 247 12.62 -16.04 -8.89
N ALA A 248 12.44 -14.72 -8.86
CA ALA A 248 13.21 -13.78 -9.68
C ALA A 248 14.44 -13.21 -8.98
N ALA A 249 14.48 -13.22 -7.65
CA ALA A 249 15.57 -12.65 -6.83
C ALA A 249 15.99 -13.66 -5.74
N SER A 250 16.43 -14.82 -6.19
CA SER A 250 16.86 -15.92 -5.32
C SER A 250 18.27 -15.74 -4.74
N GLY A 251 19.10 -14.93 -5.40
CA GLY A 251 20.46 -14.58 -5.00
C GLY A 251 20.52 -13.73 -3.74
N ALA A 252 21.70 -13.71 -3.10
CA ALA A 252 21.89 -13.06 -1.79
C ALA A 252 21.70 -11.53 -1.82
N ASP A 253 21.99 -10.89 -2.95
CA ASP A 253 22.07 -9.43 -3.04
C ASP A 253 20.72 -8.75 -3.33
N TYR A 254 19.82 -9.43 -4.05
CA TYR A 254 18.54 -8.86 -4.51
C TYR A 254 17.33 -9.38 -3.72
N ARG A 255 17.57 -10.29 -2.78
CA ARG A 255 16.51 -10.92 -1.98
C ARG A 255 15.76 -9.87 -1.17
N VAL A 256 14.43 -9.81 -1.34
CA VAL A 256 13.57 -8.90 -0.58
C VAL A 256 13.22 -9.45 0.80
N LEU A 257 12.76 -8.58 1.71
CA LEU A 257 12.44 -8.91 3.11
C LEU A 257 11.54 -10.14 3.26
N THR A 258 10.45 -10.22 2.50
CA THR A 258 9.49 -11.32 2.57
C THR A 258 10.14 -12.68 2.25
N VAL A 259 11.06 -12.71 1.26
CA VAL A 259 11.82 -13.90 0.87
C VAL A 259 12.96 -14.19 1.84
N GLY A 260 13.65 -13.16 2.32
CA GLY A 260 14.72 -13.27 3.32
C GLY A 260 14.24 -13.92 4.62
N ILE A 261 13.12 -13.44 5.16
CA ILE A 261 12.50 -14.00 6.36
C ILE A 261 12.02 -15.43 6.12
N ALA A 262 11.41 -15.71 4.96
CA ALA A 262 11.00 -17.07 4.62
C ALA A 262 12.19 -18.03 4.57
N SER A 263 13.37 -17.56 4.15
CA SER A 263 14.59 -18.38 4.12
C SER A 263 15.16 -18.74 5.50
N LEU A 264 14.71 -18.09 6.58
CA LEU A 264 15.06 -18.46 7.96
C LEU A 264 14.36 -19.74 8.44
N LYS A 265 13.30 -20.17 7.73
CA LYS A 265 12.68 -21.47 7.94
C LYS A 265 13.50 -22.52 7.19
N GLY A 266 14.43 -23.16 7.89
CA GLY A 266 15.23 -24.24 7.33
C GLY A 266 14.40 -25.51 7.12
N GLN A 267 14.85 -26.36 6.19
CA GLN A 267 14.19 -27.65 5.90
C GLN A 267 14.28 -28.65 7.08
N PHE A 268 15.31 -28.54 7.92
CA PHE A 268 15.56 -29.47 9.03
C PHE A 268 15.57 -28.79 10.42
N VAL A 269 16.00 -27.52 10.49
CA VAL A 269 16.04 -26.73 11.73
C VAL A 269 15.51 -25.34 11.45
N THR A 270 14.56 -24.87 12.27
CA THR A 270 14.07 -23.49 12.25
C THR A 270 14.48 -22.78 13.52
N HIS A 271 15.22 -21.68 13.38
CA HIS A 271 15.57 -20.81 14.50
C HIS A 271 14.40 -19.88 14.83
N TRP A 272 13.44 -20.38 15.62
CA TRP A 272 12.21 -19.65 15.95
C TRP A 272 12.46 -18.30 16.61
N GLY A 273 13.51 -18.18 17.43
CA GLY A 273 13.90 -16.90 18.04
C GLY A 273 14.38 -15.86 17.02
N VAL A 274 15.24 -16.28 16.09
CA VAL A 274 15.71 -15.43 14.98
C VAL A 274 14.57 -15.05 14.04
N LEU A 275 13.65 -15.98 13.75
CA LEU A 275 12.47 -15.72 12.95
C LEU A 275 11.53 -14.70 13.62
N ALA A 276 11.34 -14.81 14.94
CA ALA A 276 10.57 -13.85 15.71
C ALA A 276 11.25 -12.47 15.73
N ALA A 277 12.57 -12.41 15.95
CA ALA A 277 13.34 -11.17 15.88
C ALA A 277 13.22 -10.50 14.50
N ALA A 278 13.36 -11.26 13.41
CA ALA A 278 13.20 -10.75 12.04
C ALA A 278 11.77 -10.24 11.77
N SER A 279 10.76 -10.95 12.28
CA SER A 279 9.35 -10.57 12.14
C SER A 279 9.05 -9.25 12.89
N LEU A 280 9.60 -9.06 14.09
CA LEU A 280 9.49 -7.80 14.83
C LEU A 280 10.21 -6.67 14.11
N MET A 281 11.42 -6.92 13.61
CA MET A 281 12.20 -5.91 12.88
C MET A 281 11.52 -5.49 11.56
N THR A 282 10.62 -6.31 11.00
CA THR A 282 9.82 -5.96 9.81
C THR A 282 8.80 -4.85 10.10
N LEU A 283 8.38 -4.69 11.35
CA LEU A 283 7.46 -3.61 11.74
C LEU A 283 8.06 -2.24 11.51
N ILE A 284 9.39 -2.09 11.64
CA ILE A 284 10.08 -0.81 11.49
C ILE A 284 9.91 -0.25 10.07
N PRO A 285 10.35 -0.94 8.99
CA PRO A 285 10.19 -0.40 7.63
C PRO A 285 8.73 -0.26 7.23
N VAL A 286 7.84 -1.16 7.67
CA VAL A 286 6.39 -1.05 7.42
C VAL A 286 5.81 0.21 8.07
N THR A 287 6.21 0.51 9.31
CA THR A 287 5.77 1.71 10.04
C THR A 287 6.29 2.97 9.37
N ILE A 288 7.56 3.00 8.94
CA ILE A 288 8.13 4.14 8.22
C ILE A 288 7.35 4.42 6.93
N VAL A 289 7.09 3.38 6.14
CA VAL A 289 6.29 3.46 4.91
C VAL A 289 4.86 3.94 5.23
N PHE A 290 4.22 3.39 6.27
CA PHE A 290 2.89 3.81 6.68
C PHE A 290 2.84 5.28 7.09
N LEU A 291 3.78 5.74 7.94
CA LEU A 291 3.86 7.12 8.38
C LEU A 291 4.09 8.09 7.21
N PHE A 292 4.88 7.66 6.22
CA PHE A 292 5.05 8.41 4.97
C PHE A 292 3.71 8.55 4.23
N PHE A 293 2.96 7.46 4.07
CA PHE A 293 1.72 7.46 3.29
C PHE A 293 0.44 7.90 4.02
N GLN A 294 0.44 7.95 5.37
CA GLN A 294 -0.79 8.15 6.16
C GLN A 294 -1.57 9.41 5.79
N LYS A 295 -0.87 10.52 5.49
CA LYS A 295 -1.51 11.80 5.20
C LYS A 295 -2.34 11.73 3.92
N TRP A 296 -1.78 11.07 2.89
CA TRP A 296 -2.48 10.89 1.63
C TRP A 296 -3.59 9.84 1.73
N PHE A 297 -3.42 8.82 2.58
CA PHE A 297 -4.46 7.83 2.86
C PHE A 297 -5.70 8.48 3.50
N VAL A 298 -5.50 9.32 4.50
CA VAL A 298 -6.57 10.08 5.17
C VAL A 298 -7.27 11.02 4.17
N GLN A 299 -6.51 11.79 3.39
CA GLN A 299 -7.07 12.69 2.38
C GLN A 299 -7.87 11.95 1.30
N ALA A 300 -7.37 10.81 0.82
CA ALA A 300 -8.07 9.98 -0.17
C ALA A 300 -9.39 9.44 0.37
N SER A 301 -9.42 9.00 1.64
CA SER A 301 -10.64 8.49 2.28
C SER A 301 -11.72 9.59 2.46
N MET A 302 -11.30 10.82 2.77
CA MET A 302 -12.22 11.96 2.95
C MET A 302 -12.79 12.47 1.63
N ALA A 303 -12.02 12.44 0.54
CA ALA A 303 -12.50 12.83 -0.79
C ALA A 303 -13.61 11.90 -1.32
N GLY A 304 -13.60 10.62 -0.92
CA GLY A 304 -14.68 9.67 -1.19
C GLY A 304 -15.95 9.92 -0.35
N ALA A 305 -15.81 10.49 0.85
CA ALA A 305 -16.93 10.77 1.75
C ALA A 305 -17.70 12.06 1.41
N LEU A 306 -17.06 13.04 0.73
CA LEU A 306 -17.67 14.31 0.32
C LEU A 306 -18.47 14.23 -0.98
N LYS A 307 -18.70 13.02 -1.52
CA LYS A 307 -19.55 12.80 -2.69
C LYS A 307 -20.90 12.23 -2.26
N GLN A 308 -21.65 13.02 -1.48
CA GLN A 308 -23.09 12.90 -1.25
C GLN A 308 -23.71 14.29 -1.23
#